data_AF-A0AAD7EQJ3-F1
#
_entry.id   AF-A0AAD7EQJ3-F1
#
_cell.length_a   1.000
_cell.length_b   1.000
_cell.length_c   1.000
_cell.angle_alpha   90.00
_cell.angle_beta   90.00
_cell.angle_gamma   90.00
#
_symmetry.space_group_name_H-M   'P 1'
#
loop_
_entity.id
_entity.type
_entity.pdbx_description
1 polymer ?
#
loop_
_entity_poly.entity_id
_entity_poly.type
_entity_poly.pdbx_seq_one_letter_code
_entity_poly.pdbx_strand_id
1 'polypeptide(L)' 'YWSFDPSGAARLSTDDAQSLGFPIIHIDTIAYGSSWDNRVYDGLRKFHRGSGFDPDTQEAAIHCGYPLYKVL' A
#
# COMPACT_ATOMS: atom_id res chain seq x y z
N TYR A 1 3.74 20.35 1.90
CA TYR A 1 3.63 21.54 1.03
C TYR A 1 3.43 22.77 1.91
N TRP A 2 3.74 23.97 1.43
CA TRP A 2 3.67 25.21 2.23
C TRP A 2 2.45 26.07 1.84
N SER A 3 1.85 26.75 2.80
CA SER A 3 0.70 27.65 2.64
C SER A 3 0.76 28.74 3.71
N PHE A 4 0.38 29.97 3.36
CA PHE A 4 0.10 31.05 4.31
C PHE A 4 -1.38 31.24 4.59
N ASP A 5 -2.25 30.63 3.80
CA ASP A 5 -3.67 30.56 4.10
C ASP A 5 -3.88 29.70 5.35
N PRO A 6 -4.59 30.20 6.38
CA PRO A 6 -4.92 29.44 7.60
C PRO A 6 -5.62 28.11 7.34
N SER A 7 -6.38 28.00 6.24
CA SER A 7 -7.06 26.75 5.87
C SER A 7 -6.16 25.76 5.14
N GLY A 8 -4.98 26.20 4.67
CA GLY A 8 -4.05 25.38 3.91
C GLY A 8 -4.49 25.05 2.48
N ALA A 9 -5.54 25.69 1.99
CA ALA A 9 -6.13 25.43 0.67
C ALA A 9 -5.34 26.10 -0.46
N ALA A 10 -4.78 27.27 -0.22
CA ALA A 10 -3.97 28.00 -1.20
C ALA A 10 -2.49 27.64 -1.05
N ARG A 11 -2.02 26.73 -1.92
CA ARG A 11 -0.62 26.33 -1.96
C ARG A 11 0.27 27.51 -2.40
N LEU A 12 1.38 27.70 -1.67
CA LEU A 12 2.43 28.64 -2.07
C LEU A 12 3.10 28.19 -3.38
N SER A 13 3.41 29.14 -4.26
CA SER A 13 4.17 28.83 -5.48
C SER A 13 5.57 28.30 -5.14
N THR A 14 6.17 27.56 -6.07
CA THR A 14 7.54 27.04 -5.89
C THR A 14 8.56 28.17 -5.78
N ASP A 15 8.40 29.23 -6.58
CA ASP A 15 9.29 30.38 -6.61
C ASP A 15 9.23 31.17 -5.30
N ASP A 16 8.02 31.40 -4.77
CA ASP A 16 7.83 32.04 -3.47
C ASP A 16 8.40 31.17 -2.35
N ALA A 17 8.18 29.84 -2.41
CA ALA A 17 8.73 28.92 -1.41
C ALA A 17 10.25 29.00 -1.37
N GLN A 18 10.88 29.01 -2.54
CA GLN A 18 12.33 29.06 -2.67
C GLN A 18 12.91 30.40 -2.21
N SER A 19 12.29 31.53 -2.59
CA SER A 19 12.74 32.87 -2.18
C SER A 19 12.64 33.08 -0.67
N LEU A 20 11.68 32.44 -0.01
CA LEU A 20 11.48 32.47 1.44
C LEU A 20 12.32 31.41 2.18
N GLY A 21 13.14 30.63 1.48
CA GLY A 21 14.03 29.62 2.05
C GLY A 21 13.32 28.35 2.52
N PHE A 22 12.08 28.11 2.09
CA PHE A 22 11.38 26.88 2.42
C PHE A 22 11.93 25.71 1.60
N PRO A 23 12.10 24.53 2.22
CA PRO A 23 12.53 23.34 1.50
C PRO A 23 11.44 22.88 0.53
N ILE A 24 11.84 22.65 -0.73
CA ILE A 24 10.99 22.03 -1.75
C ILE A 24 11.24 20.52 -1.68
N ILE A 25 10.25 19.80 -1.15
CA ILE A 25 10.32 18.35 -1.04
C ILE A 25 9.72 17.74 -2.31
N HIS A 26 10.54 17.01 -3.05
CA HIS A 26 10.10 16.13 -4.12
C HIS A 26 9.89 14.73 -3.54
N ILE A 27 8.65 14.25 -3.60
CA ILE A 27 8.33 12.87 -3.22
C ILE A 27 8.29 12.06 -4.51
N ASP A 28 9.36 11.29 -4.73
CA ASP A 28 9.36 10.25 -5.76
C ASP A 28 8.86 8.95 -5.15
N THR A 29 7.82 8.38 -5.76
CA THR A 29 7.29 7.08 -5.35
C THR A 29 7.69 6.05 -6.38
N ILE A 30 8.49 5.05 -5.97
CA ILE A 30 8.79 3.89 -6.80
C ILE A 30 7.89 2.74 -6.34
N ALA A 31 7.00 2.31 -7.22
CA ALA A 31 6.17 1.14 -6.98
C ALA A 31 6.91 -0.13 -7.44
N TYR A 32 7.18 -1.04 -6.51
CA TYR A 32 7.68 -2.37 -6.82
C TYR A 32 6.54 -3.38 -6.73
N GLY A 33 6.24 -4.03 -7.86
CA GLY A 33 5.31 -5.15 -7.92
C GLY A 33 6.08 -6.46 -8.08
N SER A 34 5.78 -7.44 -7.22
CA SER A 34 6.17 -8.83 -7.46
C SER A 34 4.91 -9.63 -7.76
N SER A 35 4.95 -10.44 -8.82
CA SER A 35 3.89 -11.39 -9.15
C SER A 35 4.36 -12.81 -8.84
N TRP A 36 3.44 -13.65 -8.37
CA TRP A 36 3.68 -15.09 -8.30
C TRP A 36 3.10 -15.78 -9.52
N ASP A 37 3.80 -16.81 -10.00
CA ASP A 37 3.26 -17.71 -11.03
C ASP A 37 2.12 -18.56 -10.44
N ASN A 38 1.22 -19.02 -11.29
CA ASN A 38 0.08 -19.88 -10.95
C ASN A 38 0.52 -21.14 -10.16
N ARG A 39 1.73 -21.65 -10.44
CA ARG A 39 2.31 -22.79 -9.71
C ARG A 39 2.44 -22.54 -8.22
N VAL A 40 2.74 -21.31 -7.81
CA VAL A 40 2.86 -20.93 -6.40
C VAL A 40 1.48 -20.96 -5.74
N TYR A 41 0.46 -20.40 -6.39
CA TYR A 41 -0.91 -20.43 -5.91
C TYR A 41 -1.46 -21.87 -5.79
N ASP A 42 -1.16 -22.72 -6.78
CA ASP A 42 -1.52 -24.15 -6.72
C ASP A 42 -0.85 -24.87 -5.55
N GLY A 43 0.43 -24.56 -5.29
CA GLY A 43 1.18 -25.07 -4.14
C GLY A 43 0.53 -24.66 -2.82
N LEU A 44 0.20 -23.38 -2.66
CA LEU A 44 -0.48 -22.86 -1.48
C LEU A 44 -1.86 -23.51 -1.29
N ARG A 45 -2.62 -23.70 -2.37
CA ARG A 45 -3.93 -24.38 -2.34
C ARG A 45 -3.83 -25.80 -1.81
N LYS A 46 -2.80 -26.56 -2.24
CA LYS A 46 -2.52 -27.91 -1.73
C LYS A 46 -2.09 -27.89 -0.27
N PHE A 47 -1.25 -26.92 0.10
CA PHE A 47 -0.79 -26.75 1.48
C PHE A 47 -1.95 -26.46 2.44
N HIS A 48 -2.83 -25.51 2.12
CA HIS A 48 -4.01 -25.19 2.93
C HIS A 48 -4.92 -26.41 3.12
N ARG A 49 -5.22 -27.14 2.04
CA ARG A 49 -5.99 -28.39 2.12
C ARG A 49 -5.33 -29.44 3.00
N GLY A 50 -4.01 -29.63 2.88
CA GLY A 50 -3.25 -30.54 3.74
C GLY A 50 -3.26 -30.15 5.22
N SER A 51 -3.37 -28.85 5.48
CA SER A 51 -3.49 -28.27 6.83
C SER A 51 -4.94 -28.20 7.35
N GLY A 52 -5.92 -28.71 6.60
CA GLY A 52 -7.33 -28.74 6.99
C GLY A 52 -8.11 -27.44 6.75
N PHE A 53 -7.53 -26.47 6.03
CA PHE A 53 -8.19 -25.21 5.67
C PHE A 53 -8.82 -25.28 4.28
N ASP A 54 -9.97 -24.61 4.10
CA ASP A 54 -10.52 -24.36 2.76
C ASP A 54 -9.77 -23.19 2.09
N PRO A 55 -8.99 -23.43 1.02
CA PRO A 55 -8.22 -22.38 0.35
C PRO A 55 -9.07 -21.32 -0.34
N ASP A 56 -10.36 -21.60 -0.57
CA ASP A 56 -11.29 -20.65 -1.20
C ASP A 56 -11.98 -19.76 -0.13
N THR A 57 -11.56 -19.86 1.13
CA THR A 57 -12.02 -19.05 2.27
C THR A 57 -10.88 -18.26 2.92
N GLN A 58 -11.23 -17.41 3.89
CA GLN A 58 -10.28 -16.60 4.66
C GLN A 58 -9.83 -17.25 5.99
N GLU A 59 -10.23 -18.50 6.25
CA GLU A 59 -10.00 -19.18 7.54
C GLU A 59 -8.51 -19.27 7.90
N ALA A 60 -7.66 -19.62 6.94
CA ALA A 60 -6.21 -19.69 7.16
C ALA A 60 -5.63 -18.33 7.59
N ALA A 61 -6.09 -17.25 6.96
CA ALA A 61 -5.65 -15.89 7.31
C ALA A 61 -6.10 -15.51 8.72
N ILE A 62 -7.36 -15.82 9.08
CA ILE A 62 -7.90 -15.58 10.43
C ILE A 62 -7.11 -16.36 11.48
N HIS A 63 -6.83 -17.64 11.22
CA HIS A 63 -6.08 -18.50 12.13
C HIS A 63 -4.67 -17.95 12.40
N CYS A 64 -4.03 -17.35 11.39
CA CYS A 64 -2.72 -16.71 11.52
C CYS A 64 -2.78 -15.26 12.05
N GLY A 65 -3.98 -14.72 12.33
CA GLY A 65 -4.14 -13.34 12.81
C GLY A 65 -3.86 -12.28 11.75
N TYR A 66 -3.93 -12.62 10.46
CA TYR A 66 -3.72 -11.68 9.37
C TYR A 66 -4.94 -10.78 9.14
N PRO A 67 -4.72 -9.50 8.75
CA PRO A 67 -5.80 -8.59 8.41
C PRO A 67 -6.56 -9.10 7.18
N LEU A 68 -7.89 -9.02 7.23
CA LEU A 68 -8.75 -9.38 6.11
C LEU A 68 -8.95 -8.17 5.22
N TYR A 69 -8.49 -8.28 3.98
CA TYR A 69 -8.73 -7.27 2.96
C TYR A 69 -9.97 -7.67 2.15
N LYS A 70 -10.87 -6.71 1.97
CA LYS A 70 -11.93 -6.83 0.97
C LYS A 70 -11.32 -6.42 -0.36
N VAL A 71 -11.11 -7.38 -1.26
CA VAL A 71 -10.73 -7.06 -2.63
C VAL A 71 -11.95 -6.40 -3.28
N LEU A 72 -11.78 -5.16 -3.75
CA LEU A 72 -12.81 -4.38 -4.44
C LEU A 72 -13.01 -4.89 -5.87
#